data_AF-A0A6M2DTE9-F1
#
_entry.id   AF-A0A6M2DTE9-F1
#
_cell.length_a   1.000
_cell.length_b   1.000
_cell.length_c   1.000
_cell.angle_alpha   90.00
_cell.angle_beta   90.00
_cell.angle_gamma   90.00
#
_symmetry.space_group_name_H-M   'P 1'
#
loop_
_entity.id
_entity.type
_entity.pdbx_description
1 polymer ?
#
loop_
_entity_poly.entity_id
_entity_poly.type
_entity_poly.pdbx_seq_one_letter_code
_entity_poly.pdbx_strand_id
1 'polypeptide(L)'
;SRHGSTSQRTPSGTYVTLFLHVSQQSALRKTATYKLNGLTITLPLHGVKATVIDFTFSRITFNSQALYSDLGADEELFSADGDYQFDIYRHMRDKNCNDWSAFQAYSNILWMHYLSDKMIKGARYTHPKSKVHKINIVELGLIKESLLAYNSINEFLEDFNYFI
;
A
#
# COMPACT_ATOMS: atom_id res chain seq x y z
N SER A 1 45.94 1.79 -4.59
CA SER A 1 44.81 2.13 -3.71
C SER A 1 44.08 3.36 -4.21
N ARG A 2 42.96 3.18 -4.89
CA ARG A 2 41.92 4.20 -5.08
C ARG A 2 40.58 3.47 -5.04
N HIS A 3 39.96 3.41 -3.87
CA HIS A 3 38.55 3.07 -3.75
C HIS A 3 37.79 4.38 -3.66
N GLY A 4 37.10 4.72 -4.75
CA GLY A 4 36.07 5.73 -4.75
C GLY A 4 34.86 5.14 -4.04
N SER A 5 34.58 5.64 -2.84
CA SER A 5 33.32 5.42 -2.14
C SER A 5 32.25 6.25 -2.84
N THR A 6 31.52 5.62 -3.75
CA THR A 6 30.31 6.19 -4.33
C THR A 6 29.25 6.25 -3.22
N SER A 7 29.19 7.38 -2.51
CA SER A 7 28.11 7.70 -1.59
C SER A 7 26.82 7.78 -2.41
N GLN A 8 26.03 6.70 -2.37
CA GLN A 8 24.66 6.73 -2.86
C GLN A 8 23.91 7.73 -1.99
N ARG A 9 23.57 8.89 -2.56
CA ARG A 9 22.63 9.83 -1.95
C ARG A 9 21.29 9.12 -1.83
N THR A 10 20.94 8.72 -0.62
CA THR A 10 19.57 8.35 -0.28
C THR A 10 18.68 9.57 -0.54
N PRO A 11 17.61 9.46 -1.36
CA PRO A 11 16.66 10.55 -1.50
C PRO A 11 16.09 10.87 -0.12
N SER A 12 15.91 12.15 0.19
CA SER A 12 15.29 12.65 1.42
C SER A 12 13.78 12.35 1.47
N GLY A 13 13.39 11.15 1.02
CA GLY A 13 12.03 10.69 0.94
C GLY A 13 11.56 10.25 2.32
N THR A 14 10.42 10.78 2.71
CA THR A 14 9.60 10.19 3.75
C THR A 14 8.99 8.90 3.19
N TYR A 15 9.56 7.75 3.54
CA TYR A 15 9.09 6.46 3.06
C TYR A 15 8.19 5.82 4.10
N VAL A 16 6.89 5.71 3.80
CA VAL A 16 5.90 5.14 4.71
C VAL A 16 5.58 3.70 4.33
N THR A 17 5.82 2.76 5.25
CA THR A 17 5.15 1.45 5.26
C THR A 17 3.90 1.61 6.11
N LEU A 18 2.72 1.35 5.55
CA LEU A 18 1.44 1.63 6.21
C LEU A 18 0.76 0.34 6.66
N PHE A 19 0.15 0.40 7.84
CA PHE A 19 -0.99 -0.42 8.18
C PHE A 19 -2.24 0.28 7.62
N LEU A 20 -3.06 -0.43 6.84
CA LEU A 20 -4.14 0.21 6.10
C LEU A 20 -5.50 -0.04 6.78
N HIS A 21 -5.83 0.80 7.77
CA HIS A 21 -7.23 1.15 7.94
C HIS A 21 -7.57 2.26 6.94
N VAL A 22 -8.58 2.01 6.11
CA VAL A 22 -9.06 2.99 5.12
C VAL A 22 -10.45 3.43 5.52
N SER A 23 -10.62 4.72 5.77
CA SER A 23 -11.95 5.32 5.88
C SER A 23 -12.45 5.72 4.50
N GLN A 24 -13.75 5.53 4.27
CA GLN A 24 -14.44 5.98 3.07
C GLN A 24 -15.47 7.04 3.45
N GLN A 25 -15.45 8.16 2.73
CA GLN A 25 -16.37 9.26 2.94
C GLN A 25 -17.01 9.65 1.60
N SER A 26 -18.27 10.11 1.66
CA SER A 26 -18.94 10.64 0.48
C SER A 26 -18.20 11.88 -0.03
N ALA A 27 -17.94 11.91 -1.33
CA ALA A 27 -17.26 13.02 -1.99
C ALA A 27 -18.25 13.79 -2.87
N LEU A 28 -18.46 15.07 -2.55
CA LEU A 28 -19.21 16.00 -3.41
C LEU A 28 -18.41 16.44 -4.63
N ARG A 29 -17.07 16.40 -4.51
CA ARG A 29 -16.17 16.74 -5.63
C ARG A 29 -16.12 15.59 -6.61
N LYS A 30 -16.00 15.92 -7.91
CA LYS A 30 -15.86 14.93 -8.98
C LYS A 30 -14.45 14.36 -9.07
N THR A 31 -13.45 15.16 -8.73
CA THR A 31 -12.02 14.80 -8.84
C THR A 31 -11.24 15.25 -7.60
N ALA A 32 -10.08 14.64 -7.39
CA ALA A 32 -9.06 15.09 -6.45
C ALA A 32 -7.69 15.15 -7.14
N THR A 33 -6.88 16.13 -6.73
CA THR A 33 -5.56 16.39 -7.31
C THR A 33 -4.48 16.14 -6.26
N TYR A 34 -3.44 15.41 -6.66
CA TYR A 34 -2.33 14.98 -5.82
C TYR A 34 -0.99 15.34 -6.48
N LYS A 35 0.06 15.43 -5.67
CA LYS A 35 1.44 15.59 -6.17
C LYS A 35 2.26 14.38 -5.80
N LEU A 36 2.87 13.73 -6.78
CA LEU A 36 3.75 12.58 -6.61
C LEU A 36 5.03 12.85 -7.39
N ASN A 37 6.18 12.87 -6.71
CA ASN A 37 7.49 13.14 -7.34
C ASN A 37 7.52 14.40 -8.23
N GLY A 38 6.78 15.44 -7.84
CA GLY A 38 6.64 16.69 -8.61
C GLY A 38 5.58 16.64 -9.72
N LEU A 39 5.11 15.46 -10.12
CA LEU A 39 4.00 15.29 -11.06
C LEU A 39 2.66 15.60 -10.38
N THR A 40 1.79 16.33 -11.08
CA THR A 40 0.42 16.58 -10.64
C THR A 40 -0.52 15.56 -11.27
N ILE A 41 -1.20 14.79 -10.43
CA ILE A 41 -2.12 13.71 -10.84
C ILE A 41 -3.53 14.12 -10.45
N THR A 42 -4.50 14.00 -11.35
CA THR A 42 -5.91 14.24 -11.06
C THR A 42 -6.73 12.97 -11.25
N LEU A 43 -7.39 12.50 -10.20
CA LEU A 43 -8.16 11.26 -10.19
C LEU A 43 -9.66 11.54 -10.07
N PRO A 44 -10.53 10.81 -10.79
CA PRO A 44 -11.96 10.85 -10.55
C PRO A 44 -12.29 10.17 -9.22
N LEU A 45 -13.15 10.80 -8.41
CA LEU A 45 -13.53 10.30 -7.09
C LEU A 45 -14.72 9.34 -7.13
N HIS A 46 -15.53 9.38 -8.20
CA HIS A 46 -16.75 8.56 -8.32
C HIS A 46 -17.65 8.60 -7.07
N GLY A 47 -17.72 9.76 -6.40
CA GLY A 47 -18.53 9.97 -5.20
C GLY A 47 -17.93 9.45 -3.90
N VAL A 48 -16.70 8.92 -3.91
CA VAL A 48 -16.01 8.40 -2.72
C VAL A 48 -14.61 9.01 -2.59
N LYS A 49 -14.27 9.46 -1.38
CA LYS A 49 -12.90 9.81 -1.00
C LYS A 49 -12.38 8.78 0.01
N ALA A 50 -11.33 8.06 -0.37
CA ALA A 50 -10.58 7.20 0.54
C ALA A 50 -9.56 8.02 1.33
N THR A 51 -9.42 7.73 2.61
CA THR A 51 -8.38 8.31 3.47
C THR A 51 -7.74 7.20 4.29
N VAL A 52 -6.42 7.05 4.16
CA VAL A 52 -5.65 6.17 5.04
C VAL A 52 -5.62 6.77 6.44
N ILE A 53 -5.97 5.96 7.42
CA ILE A 53 -6.00 6.31 8.84
C ILE A 53 -5.29 5.21 9.63
N ASP A 54 -5.08 5.47 10.92
CA ASP A 54 -4.43 4.56 11.86
C ASP A 54 -2.98 4.21 11.46
N PHE A 55 -2.05 4.96 12.03
CA PHE A 55 -0.62 4.81 11.76
C PHE A 55 0.08 3.96 12.83
N THR A 56 -0.67 3.21 13.65
CA THR A 56 -0.14 2.50 14.82
C THR A 56 0.99 1.53 14.47
N PHE A 57 0.93 0.85 13.33
CA PHE A 57 1.99 -0.06 12.87
C PHE A 57 2.74 0.45 11.63
N SER A 58 2.75 1.75 11.44
CA SER A 58 3.46 2.36 10.31
C SER A 58 4.95 2.53 10.60
N ARG A 59 5.75 2.61 9.54
CA ARG A 59 7.17 2.95 9.59
C ARG A 59 7.46 4.10 8.64
N ILE A 60 8.19 5.10 9.09
CA ILE A 60 8.52 6.31 8.33
C ILE A 60 9.97 6.73 8.57
N THR A 61 10.64 7.29 7.57
CA THR A 61 11.93 7.97 7.76
C THR A 61 11.73 9.47 7.84
N PHE A 62 12.17 10.08 8.94
CA PHE A 62 12.15 11.52 9.16
C PHE A 62 13.50 11.97 9.68
N ASN A 63 14.12 12.98 9.04
CA ASN A 63 15.46 13.47 9.38
C ASN A 63 16.53 12.37 9.52
N SER A 64 16.52 11.40 8.59
CA SER A 64 17.40 10.21 8.60
C SER A 64 17.20 9.25 9.78
N GLN A 65 16.16 9.45 10.59
CA GLN A 65 15.76 8.56 11.67
C GLN A 65 14.54 7.74 11.25
N ALA A 66 14.55 6.45 11.55
CA ALA A 66 13.38 5.60 11.42
C ALA A 66 12.46 5.82 12.63
N LEU A 67 11.21 6.18 12.37
CA LEU A 67 10.12 6.14 13.33
C LEU A 67 9.24 4.95 12.94
N TYR A 68 9.08 3.99 13.83
CA TYR A 68 8.40 2.74 13.56
C TYR A 68 7.84 2.13 14.83
N SER A 69 6.91 1.20 14.67
CA SER A 69 6.45 0.33 15.75
C SER A 69 7.11 -1.03 15.61
N ASP A 70 7.76 -1.48 16.67
CA ASP A 70 8.36 -2.80 16.73
C ASP A 70 7.29 -3.85 17.04
N LEU A 71 6.99 -4.70 16.05
CA LEU A 71 6.01 -5.76 16.21
C LEU A 71 6.67 -7.08 16.63
N GLY A 72 8.00 -7.15 16.70
CA GLY A 72 8.72 -8.42 16.75
C GLY A 72 8.48 -9.28 17.99
N ALA A 73 7.94 -8.69 19.06
CA ALA A 73 7.57 -9.37 20.30
C ALA A 73 6.08 -9.74 20.40
N ASP A 74 5.26 -9.35 19.43
CA ASP A 74 3.81 -9.59 19.45
C ASP A 74 3.48 -10.99 18.87
N GLU A 75 3.64 -12.03 19.70
CA GLU A 75 3.35 -13.41 19.31
C GLU A 75 1.87 -13.64 18.96
N GLU A 76 0.95 -12.89 19.59
CA GLU A 76 -0.49 -12.98 19.33
C GLU A 76 -0.80 -12.53 17.90
N LEU A 77 -0.22 -11.41 17.45
CA LEU A 77 -0.38 -10.91 16.09
C LEU A 77 0.00 -11.94 15.02
N PHE A 78 1.11 -12.67 15.22
CA PHE A 78 1.62 -13.61 14.21
C PHE A 78 1.00 -15.01 14.30
N SER A 79 0.43 -15.38 15.45
CA SER A 79 -0.28 -16.65 15.65
C SER A 79 -1.77 -16.57 15.34
N ALA A 80 -2.34 -15.37 15.25
CA ALA A 80 -3.73 -15.15 14.87
C ALA A 80 -4.06 -15.66 13.46
N ASP A 81 -5.32 -16.03 13.26
CA ASP A 81 -5.86 -16.56 12.01
C ASP A 81 -7.31 -16.08 11.79
N GLY A 82 -7.89 -16.40 10.63
CA GLY A 82 -9.28 -16.10 10.28
C GLY A 82 -9.45 -14.88 9.39
N ASP A 83 -8.39 -14.13 9.13
CA ASP A 83 -8.37 -13.02 8.18
C ASP A 83 -7.02 -12.93 7.46
N TYR A 84 -7.06 -12.67 6.15
CA TYR A 84 -5.87 -12.57 5.31
C TYR A 84 -4.86 -11.52 5.81
N GLN A 85 -5.29 -10.53 6.62
CA GLN A 85 -4.37 -9.57 7.25
C GLN A 85 -3.28 -10.25 8.10
N PHE A 86 -3.58 -11.37 8.76
CA PHE A 86 -2.62 -12.08 9.59
C PHE A 86 -1.52 -12.74 8.75
N ASP A 87 -1.85 -13.21 7.55
CA ASP A 87 -0.85 -13.68 6.57
C ASP A 87 0.05 -12.54 6.09
N ILE A 88 -0.50 -11.33 5.92
CA ILE A 88 0.29 -10.15 5.54
C ILE A 88 1.36 -9.88 6.60
N TYR A 89 1.00 -9.91 7.88
CA TYR A 89 1.97 -9.72 8.97
C TYR A 89 3.05 -10.79 9.00
N ARG A 90 2.68 -12.07 8.83
CA ARG A 90 3.65 -13.16 8.73
C ARG A 90 4.60 -12.96 7.55
N HIS A 91 4.07 -12.65 6.36
CA HIS A 91 4.87 -12.39 5.17
C HIS A 91 5.81 -11.19 5.35
N MET A 92 5.36 -10.12 6.00
CA MET A 92 6.21 -8.97 6.31
C MET A 92 7.36 -9.36 7.24
N ARG A 93 7.06 -10.11 8.32
CA ARG A 93 8.07 -10.59 9.29
C ARG A 93 9.12 -11.47 8.63
N ASP A 94 8.69 -12.37 7.75
CA ASP A 94 9.61 -13.27 7.04
C ASP A 94 10.51 -12.49 6.07
N LYS A 95 9.95 -11.50 5.37
CA LYS A 95 10.69 -10.68 4.39
C LYS A 95 11.67 -9.71 5.03
N ASN A 96 11.33 -9.13 6.18
CA ASN A 96 12.21 -8.20 6.89
C ASN A 96 13.10 -8.89 7.94
N CYS A 97 13.02 -10.22 8.07
CA CYS A 97 13.73 -11.00 9.09
C CYS A 97 13.50 -10.48 10.52
N ASN A 98 12.27 -10.04 10.79
CA ASN A 98 11.84 -9.41 12.04
C ASN A 98 12.50 -8.05 12.36
N ASP A 99 13.18 -7.41 11.41
CA ASP A 99 13.66 -6.03 11.54
C ASP A 99 12.60 -5.02 11.06
N TRP A 100 11.84 -4.48 12.01
CA TRP A 100 10.77 -3.51 11.76
C TRP A 100 11.28 -2.08 11.55
N SER A 101 12.57 -1.82 11.78
CA SER A 101 13.19 -0.51 11.51
C SER A 101 13.54 -0.34 10.03
N ALA A 102 13.84 -1.46 9.36
CA ALA A 102 14.21 -1.52 7.96
C ALA A 102 13.09 -0.97 7.05
N PHE A 103 13.50 -0.26 5.99
CA PHE A 103 12.55 0.13 4.95
C PHE A 103 12.26 -1.06 4.03
N GLN A 104 11.00 -1.50 3.97
CA GLN A 104 10.56 -2.57 3.09
C GLN A 104 9.34 -2.13 2.27
N ALA A 105 9.58 -1.52 1.11
CA ALA A 105 8.52 -0.97 0.25
C ALA A 105 7.47 -2.03 -0.17
N TYR A 106 7.89 -3.29 -0.26
CA TYR A 106 7.04 -4.43 -0.65
C TYR A 106 5.89 -4.66 0.35
N SER A 107 6.00 -4.22 1.60
CA SER A 107 4.87 -4.29 2.53
C SER A 107 3.64 -3.55 2.01
N ASN A 108 3.82 -2.43 1.28
CA ASN A 108 2.71 -1.67 0.72
C ASN A 108 2.05 -2.42 -0.45
N ILE A 109 2.82 -3.21 -1.21
CA ILE A 109 2.28 -4.14 -2.22
C ILE A 109 1.35 -5.15 -1.55
N LEU A 110 1.81 -5.77 -0.46
CA LEU A 110 1.04 -6.75 0.30
C LEU A 110 -0.27 -6.16 0.82
N TRP A 111 -0.23 -4.96 1.41
CA TRP A 111 -1.44 -4.28 1.89
C TRP A 111 -2.40 -3.88 0.77
N MET A 112 -1.90 -3.43 -0.39
CA MET A 112 -2.76 -3.13 -1.54
C MET A 112 -3.38 -4.39 -2.16
N HIS A 113 -2.65 -5.50 -2.16
CA HIS A 113 -3.16 -6.81 -2.53
C HIS A 113 -4.29 -7.26 -1.58
N TYR A 114 -4.07 -7.12 -0.27
CA TYR A 114 -5.08 -7.38 0.76
C TYR A 114 -6.34 -6.52 0.59
N LEU A 115 -6.19 -5.20 0.43
CA LEU A 115 -7.33 -4.30 0.23
C LEU A 115 -8.11 -4.66 -1.03
N SER A 116 -7.41 -5.01 -2.12
CA SER A 116 -8.05 -5.45 -3.36
C SER A 116 -8.84 -6.74 -3.16
N ASP A 117 -8.30 -7.70 -2.41
CA ASP A 117 -9.01 -8.93 -2.06
C ASP A 117 -10.28 -8.64 -1.24
N LYS A 118 -10.20 -7.73 -0.27
CA LYS A 118 -11.35 -7.29 0.53
C LYS A 118 -12.39 -6.55 -0.29
N MET A 119 -11.99 -5.73 -1.26
CA MET A 119 -12.93 -5.10 -2.18
C MET A 119 -13.64 -6.15 -3.04
N ILE A 120 -12.92 -7.14 -3.57
CA ILE A 120 -13.51 -8.16 -4.43
C ILE A 120 -14.46 -9.09 -3.66
N LYS A 121 -14.06 -9.56 -2.47
CA LYS A 121 -14.75 -10.65 -1.76
C LYS A 121 -15.57 -10.19 -0.55
N GLY A 122 -15.18 -9.10 0.10
CA GLY A 122 -15.73 -8.65 1.38
C GLY A 122 -16.65 -7.42 1.29
N ALA A 123 -16.51 -6.59 0.25
CA ALA A 123 -17.30 -5.37 0.13
C ALA A 123 -18.74 -5.64 -0.32
N ARG A 124 -19.69 -4.89 0.25
CA ARG A 124 -21.09 -4.94 -0.14
C ARG A 124 -21.38 -3.82 -1.14
N TYR A 125 -21.66 -4.19 -2.38
CA TYR A 125 -21.98 -3.25 -3.44
C TYR A 125 -23.49 -3.10 -3.61
N THR A 126 -23.93 -1.89 -3.97
CA THR A 126 -25.36 -1.58 -4.22
C THR A 126 -25.89 -2.22 -5.50
N HIS A 127 -25.05 -2.32 -6.54
CA HIS A 127 -25.44 -2.84 -7.86
C HIS A 127 -24.48 -3.94 -8.39
N PRO A 128 -24.34 -5.07 -7.67
CA PRO A 128 -23.37 -6.12 -8.00
C PRO A 128 -23.71 -6.86 -9.31
N LYS A 129 -24.93 -6.74 -9.82
CA LYS A 129 -25.34 -7.38 -11.08
C LYS A 129 -25.09 -6.52 -12.32
N SER A 130 -24.75 -5.23 -12.14
CA SER A 130 -24.55 -4.30 -13.25
C SER A 130 -23.35 -4.71 -14.12
N LYS A 131 -23.41 -4.41 -15.42
CA LYS A 131 -22.32 -4.71 -16.36
C LYS A 131 -21.02 -4.01 -15.94
N VAL A 132 -21.12 -2.74 -15.54
CA VAL A 132 -19.98 -1.92 -15.07
C VAL A 132 -19.32 -2.55 -13.86
N HIS A 133 -20.09 -2.98 -12.86
CA HIS A 133 -19.54 -3.64 -11.68
C HIS A 133 -18.77 -4.91 -12.05
N LYS A 134 -19.34 -5.78 -12.90
CA LYS A 134 -18.68 -7.02 -13.32
C LYS A 134 -17.34 -6.76 -14.03
N ILE A 135 -17.30 -5.76 -14.91
CA ILE A 135 -16.08 -5.36 -15.61
C ILE A 135 -15.03 -4.88 -14.60
N ASN A 136 -15.40 -3.95 -13.71
CA ASN A 136 -14.46 -3.37 -12.75
C ASN A 136 -13.95 -4.39 -11.72
N ILE A 137 -14.76 -5.37 -11.32
CA ILE A 137 -14.31 -6.45 -10.41
C ILE A 137 -13.31 -7.37 -11.11
N VAL A 138 -13.51 -7.67 -12.40
CA VAL A 138 -12.54 -8.45 -13.19
C VAL A 138 -11.24 -7.67 -13.34
N GLU A 139 -11.31 -6.39 -13.70
CA GLU A 139 -10.14 -5.51 -13.83
C GLU A 139 -9.38 -5.39 -12.50
N LEU A 140 -10.09 -5.17 -11.38
CA LEU A 140 -9.49 -5.14 -10.05
C LEU A 140 -8.83 -6.47 -9.68
N GLY A 141 -9.41 -7.60 -10.11
CA GLY A 141 -8.79 -8.92 -9.96
C GLY A 141 -7.46 -9.03 -10.72
N LEU A 142 -7.40 -8.55 -11.96
CA LEU A 142 -6.15 -8.55 -12.75
C LEU A 142 -5.09 -7.65 -12.12
N ILE A 143 -5.48 -6.45 -11.66
CA ILE A 143 -4.59 -5.53 -10.92
C ILE A 143 -4.06 -6.24 -9.67
N LYS A 144 -4.95 -6.83 -8.87
CA LYS A 144 -4.59 -7.55 -7.65
C LYS A 144 -3.51 -8.59 -7.92
N GLU A 145 -3.73 -9.50 -8.87
CA GLU A 145 -2.75 -10.56 -9.16
C GLU A 145 -1.43 -9.99 -9.70
N SER A 146 -1.47 -8.89 -10.47
CA SER A 146 -0.26 -8.25 -10.99
C SER A 146 0.60 -7.57 -9.91
N LEU A 147 0.00 -7.06 -8.82
CA LEU A 147 0.70 -6.31 -7.77
C LEU A 147 1.90 -7.08 -7.20
N LEU A 148 1.77 -8.39 -7.03
CA LEU A 148 2.80 -9.23 -6.41
C LEU A 148 4.07 -9.39 -7.27
N ALA A 149 4.05 -8.97 -8.54
CA ALA A 149 5.22 -8.96 -9.41
C ALA A 149 6.17 -7.78 -9.16
N TYR A 150 5.75 -6.78 -8.38
CA TYR A 150 6.49 -5.53 -8.16
C TYR A 150 7.11 -5.47 -6.76
N ASN A 151 8.21 -4.75 -6.62
CA ASN A 151 8.89 -4.55 -5.33
C ASN A 151 8.34 -3.35 -4.55
N SER A 152 7.65 -2.43 -5.22
CA SER A 152 7.06 -1.24 -4.61
C SER A 152 5.85 -0.72 -5.39
N ILE A 153 5.00 0.05 -4.70
CA ILE A 153 3.87 0.74 -5.36
C ILE A 153 4.35 1.75 -6.40
N ASN A 154 5.51 2.38 -6.20
CA ASN A 154 6.05 3.31 -7.19
C ASN A 154 6.40 2.60 -8.50
N GLU A 155 7.07 1.44 -8.42
CA GLU A 155 7.38 0.59 -9.57
C GLU A 155 6.10 0.15 -10.29
N PHE A 156 5.10 -0.32 -9.52
CA PHE A 156 3.79 -0.66 -10.07
C PHE A 156 3.16 0.52 -10.84
N LEU A 157 3.19 1.73 -10.27
CA LEU A 157 2.59 2.91 -10.88
C LEU A 157 3.32 3.39 -12.15
N GLU A 158 4.64 3.18 -12.23
CA GLU A 158 5.46 3.51 -13.41
C GLU A 158 5.11 2.58 -14.59
N ASP A 159 4.99 1.28 -14.35
CA ASP A 159 4.68 0.30 -15.39
C ASP A 159 3.21 0.33 -15.83
N PHE A 160 2.29 0.58 -14.89
CA PHE A 160 0.86 0.58 -15.18
C PHE A 160 0.39 1.83 -15.95
N ASN A 161 1.29 2.77 -16.27
CA ASN A 161 1.03 4.03 -17.00
C ASN A 161 -0.24 4.77 -16.53
N TYR A 162 -0.60 4.64 -15.26
CA TYR A 162 -1.90 5.12 -14.74
C TYR A 162 -1.98 6.66 -14.67
N PHE A 163 -0.87 7.34 -14.96
CA PHE A 163 -0.73 8.80 -14.86
C PHE A 163 -0.53 9.50 -16.22
N ILE A 164 -0.67 8.79 -17.34
CA ILE A 164 -0.68 9.38 -18.70
C ILE A 164 -2.10 9.35 -19.27
#